data_AF-A0A1C6FCJ0-F1
#
_entry.id   AF-A0A1C6FCJ0-F1
#
_cell.length_a   1.000
_cell.length_b   1.000
_cell.length_c   1.000
_cell.angle_alpha   90.00
_cell.angle_beta   90.00
_cell.angle_gamma   90.00
#
_symmetry.space_group_name_H-M   'P 1'
#
loop_
_entity.id
_entity.type
_entity.pdbx_description
1 polymer ?
#
loop_
_entity_poly.entity_id
_entity_poly.type
_entity_poly.pdbx_seq_one_letter_code
_entity_poly.pdbx_strand_id
1 'polypeptide(L)'
;MNMKNLKYRKLFLENLIKYRNRKVRLSFLEVWVGQTCTLKCRDCCHMIPYIKPSIYDVDSLIEDCKILFELCDVDFFSILGGEPFTNPDLYKLIDFVAESKNIKDGKLITNGTIMANDMMMNSLRKLNNKLDVRIDVYPGRETRAQEFYDKLTTAGIRCTLLRHSVFEEMRWKKLSGPNQKIIPCRTSEMIYTECALKSCHTLSNGELTVCPRGITTKEVYGVEKNPWEHIDIKKIGTGVCAKAKIATAISTKVYKDYCRYCMGIAEMNPYSIPPGIQIGSQGEILQ
;
A
#
# COMPACT_ATOMS: atom_id res chain seq x y z
N MET A 1 6.15 -24.99 19.20
CA MET A 1 5.54 -23.65 18.93
C MET A 1 6.62 -22.74 18.35
N ASN A 2 6.42 -22.15 17.17
CA ASN A 2 7.41 -21.32 16.48
C ASN A 2 7.86 -20.13 17.36
N MET A 3 9.17 -19.89 17.52
CA MET A 3 9.74 -18.77 18.30
C MET A 3 9.16 -17.41 17.90
N LYS A 4 8.82 -17.23 16.62
CA LYS A 4 8.20 -16.00 16.11
C LYS A 4 6.82 -15.75 16.74
N ASN A 5 6.00 -16.78 16.88
CA ASN A 5 4.68 -16.67 17.50
C ASN A 5 4.77 -16.39 19.01
N LEU A 6 5.82 -16.86 19.68
CA LEU A 6 6.12 -16.47 21.06
C LEU A 6 6.44 -14.97 21.16
N LYS A 7 7.24 -14.42 20.22
CA LYS A 7 7.49 -12.97 20.15
C LYS A 7 6.17 -12.19 19.98
N TYR A 8 5.28 -12.63 19.08
CA TYR A 8 3.97 -11.97 18.91
C TYR A 8 3.08 -12.02 20.15
N ARG A 9 3.01 -13.17 20.83
CA ARG A 9 2.24 -13.27 22.10
C ARG A 9 2.76 -12.31 23.16
N LYS A 10 4.09 -12.23 23.31
CA LYS A 10 4.71 -11.27 24.23
C LYS A 10 4.36 -9.83 23.87
N LEU A 11 4.48 -9.46 22.58
CA LEU A 11 4.12 -8.13 22.08
C LEU A 11 2.64 -7.81 22.31
N PHE A 12 1.75 -8.77 22.12
CA PHE A 12 0.32 -8.58 22.37
C PHE A 12 0.04 -8.23 23.83
N LEU A 13 0.64 -8.96 24.78
CA LEU A 13 0.50 -8.67 26.21
C LEU A 13 1.07 -7.30 26.58
N GLU A 14 2.24 -6.94 26.03
CA GLU A 14 2.82 -5.59 26.20
C GLU A 14 1.88 -4.50 25.65
N ASN A 15 1.26 -4.76 24.49
CA ASN A 15 0.39 -3.81 23.82
C ASN A 15 -0.97 -3.63 24.52
N LEU A 16 -1.48 -4.63 25.24
CA LEU A 16 -2.67 -4.46 26.08
C LEU A 16 -2.48 -3.37 27.13
N ILE A 17 -1.30 -3.31 27.74
CA ILE A 17 -0.96 -2.26 28.71
C ILE A 17 -0.72 -0.95 27.98
N LYS A 18 0.13 -0.97 26.95
CA LYS A 18 0.57 0.24 26.23
C LYS A 18 -0.58 1.02 25.60
N TYR A 19 -1.60 0.34 25.06
CA TYR A 19 -2.70 0.95 24.32
C TYR A 19 -4.02 0.95 25.09
N ARG A 20 -4.01 0.77 26.41
CA ARG A 20 -5.22 0.86 27.24
C ARG A 20 -5.97 2.18 27.00
N ASN A 21 -5.26 3.30 27.14
CA ASN A 21 -5.84 4.65 27.15
C ASN A 21 -5.42 5.53 25.96
N ARG A 22 -4.91 4.94 24.87
CA ARG A 22 -4.57 5.66 23.64
C ARG A 22 -4.87 4.82 22.40
N LYS A 23 -5.00 5.47 21.25
CA LYS A 23 -5.12 4.82 19.94
C LYS A 23 -3.77 4.35 19.42
N VAL A 24 -3.80 3.43 18.45
CA VAL A 24 -2.60 2.98 17.74
C VAL A 24 -2.25 4.00 16.66
N ARG A 25 -1.01 4.47 16.63
CA ARG A 25 -0.57 5.41 15.60
C ARG A 25 -0.11 4.66 14.35
N LEU A 26 -0.72 4.98 13.21
CA LEU A 26 -0.32 4.54 11.88
C LEU A 26 0.38 5.70 11.17
N SER A 27 1.70 5.64 11.06
CA SER A 27 2.49 6.68 10.38
C SER A 27 2.13 6.84 8.90
N PHE A 28 1.67 5.75 8.29
CA PHE A 28 1.23 5.69 6.91
C PHE A 28 0.16 4.61 6.80
N LEU A 29 -0.98 4.92 6.20
CA LEU A 29 -2.03 3.95 5.88
C LEU A 29 -2.30 4.01 4.37
N GLU A 30 -2.03 2.91 3.68
CA GLU A 30 -2.42 2.69 2.29
C GLU A 30 -3.75 1.93 2.24
N VAL A 31 -4.75 2.48 1.58
CA VAL A 31 -6.04 1.83 1.32
C VAL A 31 -6.09 1.44 -0.15
N TRP A 32 -6.24 0.15 -0.41
CA TRP A 32 -6.39 -0.38 -1.75
C TRP A 32 -7.85 -0.28 -2.20
N VAL A 33 -8.08 0.28 -3.38
CA VAL A 33 -9.42 0.33 -4.00
C VAL A 33 -9.66 -0.81 -4.99
N GLY A 34 -8.67 -1.70 -5.13
CA GLY A 34 -8.75 -2.88 -5.97
C GLY A 34 -7.36 -3.43 -6.30
N GLN A 35 -7.38 -4.47 -7.12
CA GLN A 35 -6.23 -5.22 -7.62
C GLN A 35 -6.14 -5.14 -9.16
N THR A 36 -6.83 -4.18 -9.77
CA THR A 36 -6.81 -3.94 -11.21
C THR A 36 -5.85 -2.80 -11.54
N CYS A 37 -5.01 -2.98 -12.55
CA CYS A 37 -4.14 -1.94 -13.07
C CYS A 37 -4.09 -2.02 -14.60
N THR A 38 -4.00 -0.87 -15.25
CA THR A 38 -3.81 -0.74 -16.70
C THR A 38 -2.40 -1.08 -17.15
N LEU A 39 -1.44 -1.13 -16.22
CA LEU A 39 -0.05 -1.48 -16.46
C LEU A 39 0.29 -2.84 -15.87
N LYS A 40 1.20 -3.55 -16.54
CA LYS A 40 1.74 -4.85 -16.13
C LYS A 40 3.23 -4.73 -15.80
N CYS A 41 3.56 -3.82 -14.88
CA CYS A 41 4.93 -3.54 -14.48
C CYS A 41 5.58 -4.81 -13.88
N ARG A 42 6.58 -5.38 -14.55
CA ARG A 42 7.27 -6.62 -14.18
C ARG A 42 7.72 -6.61 -12.71
N ASP A 43 8.27 -5.50 -12.25
CA ASP A 43 8.83 -5.37 -10.90
C ASP A 43 7.92 -4.56 -9.95
N CYS A 44 6.60 -4.62 -10.15
CA CYS A 44 5.62 -3.93 -9.31
C CYS A 44 5.76 -4.31 -7.82
N CYS A 45 5.94 -3.32 -6.94
CA CYS A 45 6.01 -3.55 -5.49
C CYS A 45 4.76 -4.26 -4.94
N HIS A 46 3.59 -3.95 -5.51
CA HIS A 46 2.29 -4.50 -5.12
C HIS A 46 2.02 -5.88 -5.72
N MET A 47 2.85 -6.35 -6.67
CA MET A 47 2.68 -7.63 -7.38
C MET A 47 1.35 -7.77 -8.15
N ILE A 48 0.68 -6.64 -8.46
CA ILE A 48 -0.61 -6.60 -9.17
C ILE A 48 -0.62 -7.44 -10.46
N PRO A 49 0.43 -7.44 -11.32
CA PRO A 49 0.38 -8.20 -12.57
C PRO A 49 0.37 -9.73 -12.40
N TYR A 50 0.63 -10.22 -11.20
CA TYR A 50 0.78 -11.65 -10.89
C TYR A 50 -0.37 -12.20 -10.06
N ILE A 51 -1.45 -11.43 -9.91
CA ILE A 51 -2.65 -11.81 -9.16
C ILE A 51 -3.89 -11.57 -10.02
N LYS A 52 -5.01 -12.16 -9.60
CA LYS A 52 -6.30 -12.01 -10.25
C LYS A 52 -6.82 -10.58 -10.05
N PRO A 53 -7.20 -9.88 -11.13
CA PRO A 53 -7.80 -8.56 -11.02
C PRO A 53 -9.12 -8.61 -10.23
N SER A 54 -9.33 -7.59 -9.40
CA SER A 54 -10.56 -7.40 -8.65
C SER A 54 -10.79 -5.90 -8.43
N ILE A 55 -12.02 -5.46 -8.62
CA ILE A 55 -12.47 -4.14 -8.18
C ILE A 55 -13.13 -4.33 -6.82
N TYR A 56 -12.81 -3.48 -5.85
CA TYR A 56 -13.39 -3.60 -4.51
C TYR A 56 -14.63 -2.74 -4.37
N ASP A 57 -15.55 -3.22 -3.50
CA ASP A 57 -16.67 -2.42 -3.05
C ASP A 57 -16.17 -1.28 -2.15
N VAL A 58 -16.38 -0.05 -2.61
CA VAL A 58 -15.89 1.15 -1.92
C VAL A 58 -16.65 1.42 -0.64
N ASP A 59 -17.93 1.07 -0.57
CA ASP A 59 -18.74 1.27 0.63
C ASP A 59 -18.22 0.39 1.78
N SER A 60 -17.92 -0.88 1.50
CA SER A 60 -17.22 -1.77 2.45
C SER A 60 -15.84 -1.23 2.88
N LEU A 61 -15.06 -0.63 1.96
CA LEU A 61 -13.75 -0.05 2.33
C LEU A 61 -13.89 1.16 3.26
N ILE A 62 -14.92 1.99 3.05
CA ILE A 62 -15.23 3.12 3.94
C ILE A 62 -15.60 2.60 5.33
N GLU A 63 -16.38 1.53 5.43
CA GLU A 63 -16.71 0.88 6.70
C GLU A 63 -15.47 0.37 7.44
N ASP A 64 -14.56 -0.31 6.72
CA ASP A 64 -13.29 -0.77 7.28
C ASP A 64 -12.44 0.42 7.80
N CYS A 65 -12.42 1.53 7.07
CA CYS A 65 -11.73 2.75 7.49
C CYS A 65 -12.35 3.36 8.76
N LYS A 66 -13.68 3.39 8.87
CA LYS A 66 -14.39 3.88 10.06
C LYS A 66 -14.00 3.05 11.29
N ILE A 67 -14.05 1.71 11.20
CA ILE A 67 -13.62 0.82 12.28
C ILE A 67 -12.16 1.11 12.67
N LEU A 68 -11.28 1.25 11.68
CA LEU A 68 -9.86 1.52 11.93
C LEU A 68 -9.65 2.87 12.62
N PHE A 69 -10.35 3.92 12.22
CA PHE A 69 -10.22 5.27 12.81
C PHE A 69 -10.75 5.36 14.25
N GLU A 70 -11.60 4.44 14.70
CA GLU A 70 -11.96 4.34 16.13
C GLU A 70 -10.78 3.81 16.98
N LEU A 71 -9.96 2.95 16.39
CA LEU A 71 -8.86 2.25 17.08
C LEU A 71 -7.49 2.94 16.87
N CYS A 72 -7.37 3.71 15.80
CA CYS A 72 -6.11 4.24 15.29
C CYS A 72 -6.18 5.73 15.01
N ASP A 73 -5.02 6.38 15.14
CA ASP A 73 -4.76 7.69 14.54
C ASP A 73 -3.89 7.48 13.30
N VAL A 74 -4.21 8.18 12.21
CA VAL A 74 -3.50 8.08 10.93
C VAL A 74 -2.79 9.40 10.66
N ASP A 75 -1.47 9.33 10.48
CA ASP A 75 -0.67 10.52 10.18
C ASP A 75 -0.74 10.88 8.69
N PHE A 76 -0.69 9.87 7.81
CA PHE A 76 -0.64 10.05 6.36
C PHE A 76 -1.50 8.98 5.67
N PHE A 77 -2.52 9.41 4.93
CA PHE A 77 -3.47 8.51 4.26
C PHE A 77 -3.14 8.40 2.76
N SER A 78 -3.12 7.19 2.21
CA SER A 78 -2.79 6.95 0.81
C SER A 78 -3.84 6.09 0.13
N ILE A 79 -4.34 6.50 -1.02
CA ILE A 79 -5.21 5.69 -1.88
C ILE A 79 -4.35 5.06 -2.98
N LEU A 80 -4.32 3.73 -3.06
CA LEU A 80 -3.59 2.96 -4.09
C LEU A 80 -4.22 1.56 -4.29
N GLY A 81 -3.40 0.49 -4.34
CA GLY A 81 -3.73 -0.85 -4.83
C GLY A 81 -3.09 -1.13 -6.19
N GLY A 82 -3.92 -1.21 -7.22
CA GLY A 82 -3.48 -1.14 -8.62
C GLY A 82 -3.51 0.30 -9.14
N GLU A 83 -4.33 0.53 -10.17
CA GLU A 83 -4.64 1.87 -10.66
C GLU A 83 -5.98 2.32 -10.05
N PRO A 84 -6.01 3.31 -9.13
CA PRO A 84 -7.24 3.68 -8.44
C PRO A 84 -8.39 4.06 -9.38
N PHE A 85 -8.09 4.74 -10.49
CA PHE A 85 -9.11 5.19 -11.45
C PHE A 85 -9.75 4.05 -12.25
N THR A 86 -9.35 2.78 -12.04
CA THR A 86 -10.09 1.61 -12.54
C THR A 86 -11.35 1.30 -11.73
N ASN A 87 -11.46 1.81 -10.51
CA ASN A 87 -12.65 1.63 -9.68
C ASN A 87 -13.66 2.77 -9.97
N PRO A 88 -14.83 2.48 -10.56
CA PRO A 88 -15.81 3.51 -10.93
C PRO A 88 -16.37 4.25 -9.71
N ASP A 89 -16.34 3.61 -8.53
CA ASP A 89 -16.91 4.13 -7.29
C ASP A 89 -15.87 4.84 -6.40
N LEU A 90 -14.64 5.03 -6.89
CA LEU A 90 -13.56 5.70 -6.15
C LEU A 90 -13.98 7.10 -5.62
N TYR A 91 -14.88 7.80 -6.32
CA TYR A 91 -15.39 9.11 -5.92
C TYR A 91 -16.02 9.08 -4.52
N LYS A 92 -16.66 7.97 -4.11
CA LYS A 92 -17.23 7.79 -2.77
C LYS A 92 -16.15 7.83 -1.69
N LEU A 93 -15.03 7.14 -1.93
CA LEU A 93 -13.89 7.16 -0.99
C LEU A 93 -13.26 8.54 -0.91
N ILE A 94 -13.13 9.24 -2.04
CA ILE A 94 -12.59 10.60 -2.08
C ILE A 94 -13.49 11.55 -1.29
N ASP A 95 -14.81 11.47 -1.46
CA ASP A 95 -15.78 12.27 -0.71
C ASP A 95 -15.70 11.98 0.80
N PHE A 96 -15.64 10.70 1.19
CA PHE A 96 -15.42 10.31 2.59
C PHE A 96 -14.12 10.90 3.17
N VAL A 97 -13.03 10.88 2.40
CA VAL A 97 -11.75 11.47 2.83
C VAL A 97 -11.85 12.99 2.98
N ALA A 98 -12.49 13.66 2.03
CA ALA A 98 -12.72 15.11 2.05
C ALA A 98 -13.44 15.55 3.34
N GLU A 99 -14.44 14.78 3.78
CA GLU A 99 -15.23 15.09 4.98
C GLU A 99 -14.60 14.59 6.30
N SER A 100 -13.69 13.62 6.24
CA SER A 100 -13.11 13.00 7.43
C SER A 100 -12.12 13.93 8.15
N LYS A 101 -12.40 14.22 9.43
CA LYS A 101 -11.46 14.89 10.34
C LYS A 101 -10.28 14.01 10.80
N ASN A 102 -10.38 12.70 10.59
CA ASN A 102 -9.33 11.75 10.96
C ASN A 102 -8.19 11.71 9.93
N ILE A 103 -8.38 12.36 8.78
CA ILE A 103 -7.39 12.43 7.71
C ILE A 103 -7.00 13.89 7.52
N LYS A 104 -5.71 14.17 7.72
CA LYS A 104 -5.16 15.53 7.68
C LYS A 104 -4.37 15.81 6.41
N ASP A 105 -3.58 14.84 5.98
CA ASP A 105 -2.76 14.91 4.77
C ASP A 105 -2.61 13.50 4.18
N GLY A 106 -2.21 13.45 2.92
CA GLY A 106 -2.10 12.19 2.23
C GLY A 106 -1.88 12.32 0.73
N LYS A 107 -2.09 11.21 0.03
CA LYS A 107 -1.99 11.15 -1.43
C LYS A 107 -2.98 10.18 -2.07
N LEU A 108 -3.36 10.48 -3.30
CA LEU A 108 -3.95 9.53 -4.23
C LEU A 108 -2.91 9.30 -5.32
N ILE A 109 -2.38 8.08 -5.42
CA ILE A 109 -1.34 7.77 -6.41
C ILE A 109 -1.97 7.15 -7.63
N THR A 110 -1.62 7.63 -8.81
CA THR A 110 -2.09 7.08 -10.10
C THR A 110 -0.94 6.97 -11.08
N ASN A 111 -1.01 6.01 -12.00
CA ASN A 111 -0.11 5.91 -13.13
C ASN A 111 -0.49 6.83 -14.31
N GLY A 112 -1.58 7.59 -14.16
CA GLY A 112 -2.02 8.61 -15.11
C GLY A 112 -2.64 8.10 -16.40
N THR A 113 -2.91 6.80 -16.54
CA THR A 113 -3.46 6.24 -17.79
C THR A 113 -4.97 6.43 -17.94
N ILE A 114 -5.70 6.54 -16.83
CA ILE A 114 -7.15 6.75 -16.81
C ILE A 114 -7.44 8.16 -16.31
N MET A 115 -8.23 8.90 -17.09
CA MET A 115 -8.65 10.25 -16.73
C MET A 115 -9.82 10.22 -15.76
N ALA A 116 -9.79 11.09 -14.76
CA ALA A 116 -10.96 11.38 -13.93
C ALA A 116 -12.13 11.91 -14.80
N ASN A 117 -13.29 11.27 -14.70
CA ASN A 117 -14.54 11.78 -15.26
C ASN A 117 -15.07 12.95 -14.40
N ASP A 118 -16.17 13.58 -14.82
CA ASP A 118 -16.68 14.78 -14.15
C ASP A 118 -17.09 14.55 -12.70
N MET A 119 -17.68 13.39 -12.40
CA MET A 119 -18.03 12.99 -11.03
C MET A 119 -16.78 12.89 -10.15
N MET A 120 -15.73 12.23 -10.65
CA MET A 120 -14.45 12.09 -9.96
C MET A 120 -13.75 13.44 -9.79
N MET A 121 -13.78 14.30 -10.81
CA MET A 121 -13.23 15.66 -10.75
C MET A 121 -13.94 16.50 -9.67
N ASN A 122 -15.26 16.37 -9.54
CA ASN A 122 -16.02 17.05 -8.49
C ASN A 122 -15.57 16.60 -7.09
N SER A 123 -15.44 15.28 -6.87
CA SER A 123 -14.92 14.75 -5.60
C SER A 123 -13.48 15.17 -5.31
N LEU A 124 -12.60 15.16 -6.31
CA LEU A 124 -11.22 15.62 -6.16
C LEU A 124 -11.14 17.10 -5.75
N ARG A 125 -12.02 17.97 -6.26
CA ARG A 125 -12.08 19.38 -5.81
C ARG A 125 -12.47 19.50 -4.34
N LYS A 126 -13.40 18.65 -3.85
CA LYS A 126 -13.83 18.66 -2.44
C LYS A 126 -12.71 18.31 -1.47
N LEU A 127 -11.65 17.62 -1.91
CA LEU A 127 -10.48 17.33 -1.06
C LEU A 127 -9.86 18.59 -0.46
N ASN A 128 -10.00 19.76 -1.12
CA ASN A 128 -9.46 21.02 -0.65
C ASN A 128 -7.99 20.90 -0.19
N ASN A 129 -7.15 20.35 -1.07
CA ASN A 129 -5.72 20.08 -0.87
C ASN A 129 -5.37 19.04 0.22
N LYS A 130 -6.34 18.35 0.81
CA LYS A 130 -6.13 17.30 1.82
C LYS A 130 -5.32 16.12 1.31
N LEU A 131 -5.47 15.73 0.04
CA LEU A 131 -4.60 14.75 -0.61
C LEU A 131 -3.89 15.39 -1.80
N ASP A 132 -2.62 15.05 -1.98
CA ASP A 132 -1.91 15.26 -3.24
C ASP A 132 -2.28 14.17 -4.26
N VAL A 133 -2.74 14.56 -5.44
CA VAL A 133 -2.88 13.61 -6.55
C VAL A 133 -1.50 13.44 -7.21
N ARG A 134 -0.79 12.37 -6.84
CA ARG A 134 0.54 12.06 -7.37
C ARG A 134 0.42 11.20 -8.62
N ILE A 135 0.88 11.73 -9.74
CA ILE A 135 0.89 11.03 -11.04
C ILE A 135 2.30 10.49 -11.28
N ASP A 136 2.46 9.17 -11.21
CA ASP A 136 3.72 8.47 -11.50
C ASP A 136 3.82 8.20 -13.01
N VAL A 137 4.73 8.92 -13.67
CA VAL A 137 4.94 8.82 -15.11
C VAL A 137 5.89 7.66 -15.42
N TYR A 138 5.35 6.61 -16.02
CA TYR A 138 6.13 5.46 -16.51
C TYR A 138 6.42 5.57 -18.02
N PRO A 139 7.45 4.84 -18.52
CA PRO A 139 7.85 4.91 -19.92
C PRO A 139 6.68 4.68 -20.90
N GLY A 140 6.55 5.55 -21.89
CA GLY A 140 5.51 5.48 -22.93
C GLY A 140 4.12 5.97 -22.48
N ARG A 141 4.05 6.70 -21.35
CA ARG A 141 2.82 7.28 -20.78
C ARG A 141 2.93 8.80 -20.55
N GLU A 142 3.99 9.43 -21.03
CA GLU A 142 4.36 10.81 -20.75
C GLU A 142 3.27 11.80 -21.17
N THR A 143 2.76 11.67 -22.40
CA THR A 143 1.70 12.54 -22.91
C THR A 143 0.42 12.43 -22.10
N ARG A 144 -0.05 11.20 -21.84
CA ARG A 144 -1.30 10.96 -21.11
C ARG A 144 -1.22 11.44 -19.65
N ALA A 145 -0.10 11.18 -18.99
CA ALA A 145 0.14 11.66 -17.64
C ALA A 145 0.22 13.18 -17.57
N GLN A 146 0.84 13.83 -18.58
CA GLN A 146 0.87 15.28 -18.68
C GLN A 146 -0.54 15.87 -18.87
N GLU A 147 -1.34 15.33 -19.79
CA GLU A 147 -2.73 15.74 -19.99
C GLU A 147 -3.53 15.68 -18.68
N PHE A 148 -3.31 14.63 -17.87
CA PHE A 148 -4.04 14.49 -16.62
C PHE A 148 -3.58 15.52 -15.59
N TYR A 149 -2.27 15.72 -15.48
CA TYR A 149 -1.69 16.77 -14.64
C TYR A 149 -2.22 18.15 -15.02
N ASP A 150 -2.25 18.49 -16.31
CA ASP A 150 -2.77 19.77 -16.82
C ASP A 150 -4.26 19.94 -16.49
N LYS A 151 -5.05 18.86 -16.61
CA LYS A 151 -6.47 18.86 -16.22
C LYS A 151 -6.66 19.12 -14.72
N LEU A 152 -5.84 18.51 -13.86
CA LEU A 152 -5.92 18.69 -12.41
C LEU A 152 -5.47 20.10 -11.99
N THR A 153 -4.36 20.58 -12.52
CA THR A 153 -3.83 21.92 -12.24
C THR A 153 -4.77 23.02 -12.70
N THR A 154 -5.34 22.91 -13.90
CA THR A 154 -6.36 23.86 -14.41
C THR A 154 -7.60 23.91 -13.50
N ALA A 155 -7.95 22.78 -12.87
CA ALA A 155 -9.07 22.69 -11.93
C ALA A 155 -8.73 23.13 -10.49
N GLY A 156 -7.49 23.60 -10.24
CA GLY A 156 -7.04 24.03 -8.91
C GLY A 156 -6.84 22.89 -7.91
N ILE A 157 -6.63 21.66 -8.38
CA ILE A 157 -6.44 20.47 -7.54
C ILE A 157 -4.94 20.30 -7.24
N ARG A 158 -4.57 20.16 -5.95
CA ARG A 158 -3.21 19.81 -5.52
C ARG A 158 -2.77 18.50 -6.18
N CYS A 159 -1.73 18.57 -7.00
CA CYS A 159 -1.19 17.41 -7.69
C CYS A 159 0.32 17.55 -7.94
N THR A 160 0.97 16.41 -8.07
CA THR A 160 2.41 16.30 -8.32
C THR A 160 2.64 15.36 -9.49
N LEU A 161 3.49 15.76 -10.44
CA LEU A 161 3.91 14.90 -11.56
C LEU A 161 5.31 14.33 -11.27
N LEU A 162 5.39 13.02 -11.02
CA LEU A 162 6.65 12.33 -10.72
C LEU A 162 7.16 11.58 -11.95
N ARG A 163 8.27 12.05 -12.54
CA ARG A 163 8.88 11.40 -13.70
C ARG A 163 9.98 10.43 -13.28
N HIS A 164 9.72 9.15 -13.49
CA HIS A 164 10.58 8.06 -13.05
C HIS A 164 11.76 7.75 -13.98
N SER A 165 11.70 8.17 -15.24
CA SER A 165 12.70 7.89 -16.28
C SER A 165 13.85 8.90 -16.35
N VAL A 166 13.81 9.97 -15.54
CA VAL A 166 14.70 11.13 -15.71
C VAL A 166 15.96 11.06 -14.85
N PHE A 167 15.90 10.43 -13.67
CA PHE A 167 16.97 10.44 -12.68
C PHE A 167 17.30 9.03 -12.18
N GLU A 168 18.57 8.69 -12.03
CA GLU A 168 19.00 7.36 -11.54
C GLU A 168 18.50 7.08 -10.11
N GLU A 169 18.35 8.13 -9.31
CA GLU A 169 17.82 8.10 -7.95
C GLU A 169 16.33 7.71 -7.91
N MET A 170 15.62 7.82 -9.04
CA MET A 170 14.21 7.43 -9.18
C MET A 170 14.01 5.98 -9.62
N ARG A 171 15.11 5.21 -9.77
CA ARG A 171 15.07 3.77 -10.03
C ARG A 171 14.42 3.04 -8.88
N TRP A 172 13.70 1.97 -9.19
CA TRP A 172 13.15 1.09 -8.16
C TRP A 172 14.21 0.16 -7.61
N LYS A 173 14.09 -0.25 -6.35
CA LYS A 173 14.80 -1.41 -5.84
C LYS A 173 14.18 -2.68 -6.41
N LYS A 174 14.99 -3.64 -6.86
CA LYS A 174 14.50 -4.96 -7.28
C LYS A 174 14.13 -5.77 -6.05
N LEU A 175 12.84 -5.88 -5.76
CA LEU A 175 12.36 -6.55 -4.55
C LEU A 175 12.32 -8.07 -4.69
N SER A 176 11.76 -8.56 -5.81
CA SER A 176 11.61 -9.97 -6.22
C SER A 176 10.49 -10.08 -7.24
N GLY A 177 10.47 -11.19 -8.00
CA GLY A 177 9.35 -11.61 -8.83
C GLY A 177 8.61 -12.83 -8.25
N PRO A 178 7.60 -13.38 -8.97
CA PRO A 178 6.79 -14.51 -8.49
C PRO A 178 7.61 -15.78 -8.26
N ASN A 179 8.72 -15.97 -8.98
CA ASN A 179 9.59 -17.15 -8.87
C ASN A 179 10.69 -17.01 -7.79
N GLN A 180 10.55 -16.06 -6.86
CA GLN A 180 11.54 -15.80 -5.83
C GLN A 180 11.71 -17.00 -4.88
N LYS A 181 12.96 -17.44 -4.70
CA LYS A 181 13.30 -18.45 -3.71
C LYS A 181 13.24 -17.89 -2.29
N ILE A 182 12.90 -18.76 -1.35
CA ILE A 182 12.82 -18.46 0.07
C ILE A 182 14.17 -18.01 0.61
N ILE A 183 14.18 -16.84 1.26
CA ILE A 183 15.31 -16.27 1.98
C ILE A 183 15.35 -16.87 3.40
N PRO A 184 16.54 -17.24 3.92
CA PRO A 184 16.69 -17.72 5.30
C PRO A 184 16.21 -16.69 6.33
N CYS A 185 15.61 -17.17 7.43
CA CYS A 185 14.99 -16.32 8.45
C CYS A 185 15.92 -15.22 8.98
N ARG A 186 17.19 -15.55 9.26
CA ARG A 186 18.19 -14.60 9.76
C ARG A 186 18.43 -13.46 8.76
N THR A 187 18.57 -13.78 7.48
CA THR A 187 18.75 -12.80 6.41
C THR A 187 17.50 -11.94 6.23
N SER A 188 16.30 -12.53 6.29
CA SER A 188 15.05 -11.77 6.24
C SER A 188 14.88 -10.82 7.43
N GLU A 189 15.30 -11.22 8.63
CA GLU A 189 15.28 -10.36 9.82
C GLU A 189 16.23 -9.16 9.66
N MET A 190 17.43 -9.37 9.09
CA MET A 190 18.37 -8.29 8.76
C MET A 190 17.77 -7.32 7.73
N ILE A 191 17.28 -7.82 6.59
CA ILE A 191 16.63 -6.99 5.55
C ILE A 191 15.48 -6.18 6.13
N TYR A 192 14.62 -6.83 6.92
CA TYR A 192 13.44 -6.17 7.49
C TYR A 192 13.81 -5.06 8.48
N THR A 193 14.95 -5.17 9.17
CA THR A 193 15.41 -4.16 10.14
C THR A 193 15.64 -2.81 9.48
N GLU A 194 15.99 -2.77 8.19
CA GLU A 194 16.23 -1.52 7.43
C GLU A 194 15.15 -1.21 6.39
N CYS A 195 14.24 -2.16 6.12
CA CYS A 195 13.28 -2.02 5.03
C CYS A 195 12.34 -0.81 5.21
N ALA A 196 12.31 0.09 4.23
CA ALA A 196 11.45 1.28 4.24
C ALA A 196 9.94 0.93 4.23
N LEU A 197 9.55 -0.26 3.77
CA LEU A 197 8.15 -0.69 3.72
C LEU A 197 7.62 -1.24 5.05
N LYS A 198 8.46 -1.36 6.09
CA LYS A 198 8.04 -1.90 7.40
C LYS A 198 7.03 -1.01 8.15
N SER A 199 6.79 0.20 7.66
CA SER A 199 5.79 1.15 8.18
C SER A 199 4.68 1.48 7.17
N CYS A 200 4.65 0.80 6.02
CA CYS A 200 3.59 0.97 5.02
C CYS A 200 2.39 0.09 5.44
N HIS A 201 1.57 0.55 6.38
CA HIS A 201 0.40 -0.23 6.79
C HIS A 201 -0.61 -0.26 5.66
N THR A 202 -1.06 -1.44 5.27
CA THR A 202 -1.91 -1.62 4.08
C THR A 202 -3.23 -2.24 4.48
N LEU A 203 -4.33 -1.54 4.17
CA LEU A 203 -5.71 -2.01 4.25
C LEU A 203 -6.20 -2.39 2.86
N SER A 204 -6.69 -3.62 2.70
CA SER A 204 -7.18 -4.15 1.43
C SER A 204 -8.33 -5.11 1.68
N ASN A 205 -9.54 -4.70 1.30
CA ASN A 205 -10.77 -5.51 1.37
C ASN A 205 -10.96 -6.25 2.72
N GLY A 206 -11.06 -5.50 3.82
CA GLY A 206 -11.19 -6.05 5.18
C GLY A 206 -9.90 -6.53 5.84
N GLU A 207 -8.78 -6.59 5.13
CA GLU A 207 -7.50 -7.08 5.69
C GLU A 207 -6.50 -5.94 5.93
N LEU A 208 -5.98 -5.86 7.16
CA LEU A 208 -4.87 -4.97 7.53
C LEU A 208 -3.58 -5.77 7.75
N THR A 209 -2.49 -5.35 7.09
CA THR A 209 -1.15 -5.91 7.28
C THR A 209 -0.06 -4.84 7.13
N VAL A 210 1.21 -5.24 7.21
CA VAL A 210 2.36 -4.37 6.92
C VAL A 210 2.86 -4.64 5.51
N CYS A 211 3.07 -3.63 4.70
CA CYS A 211 3.52 -3.71 3.32
C CYS A 211 2.48 -4.32 2.36
N PRO A 212 2.33 -3.74 1.14
CA PRO A 212 1.43 -4.24 0.11
C PRO A 212 1.65 -5.72 -0.26
N ARG A 213 2.87 -6.24 -0.11
CA ARG A 213 3.21 -7.63 -0.43
C ARG A 213 2.55 -8.64 0.51
N GLY A 214 2.15 -8.22 1.72
CA GLY A 214 1.37 -9.08 2.61
C GLY A 214 0.00 -9.43 2.01
N ILE A 215 -0.62 -8.50 1.29
CA ILE A 215 -1.93 -8.73 0.66
C ILE A 215 -1.85 -9.85 -0.38
N THR A 216 -0.82 -9.81 -1.23
CA THR A 216 -0.68 -10.68 -2.41
C THR A 216 0.10 -11.97 -2.16
N THR A 217 0.71 -12.13 -0.97
CA THR A 217 1.64 -13.23 -0.70
C THR A 217 1.04 -14.63 -0.87
N LYS A 218 -0.25 -14.81 -0.57
CA LYS A 218 -0.90 -16.13 -0.68
C LYS A 218 -1.03 -16.54 -2.14
N GLU A 219 -1.46 -15.62 -2.99
CA GLU A 219 -1.67 -15.89 -4.40
C GLU A 219 -0.35 -16.00 -5.18
N VAL A 220 0.62 -15.15 -4.85
CA VAL A 220 1.91 -15.11 -5.56
C VAL A 220 2.84 -16.24 -5.11
N TYR A 221 2.92 -16.53 -3.81
CA TYR A 221 3.92 -17.45 -3.25
C TYR A 221 3.33 -18.69 -2.58
N GLY A 222 1.99 -18.84 -2.52
CA GLY A 222 1.35 -19.95 -1.80
C GLY A 222 1.54 -19.90 -0.27
N VAL A 223 1.90 -18.73 0.28
CA VAL A 223 2.17 -18.57 1.72
C VAL A 223 0.88 -18.33 2.47
N GLU A 224 0.56 -19.20 3.42
CA GLU A 224 -0.57 -19.00 4.31
C GLU A 224 -0.38 -17.76 5.19
N LYS A 225 -1.48 -17.00 5.35
CA LYS A 225 -1.46 -15.72 6.07
C LYS A 225 -1.40 -15.96 7.57
N ASN A 226 -0.34 -15.47 8.21
CA ASN A 226 -0.16 -15.58 9.65
C ASN A 226 -1.16 -14.66 10.38
N PRO A 227 -2.01 -15.18 11.28
CA PRO A 227 -3.03 -14.38 11.97
C PRO A 227 -2.47 -13.32 12.92
N TRP A 228 -1.18 -13.36 13.24
CA TRP A 228 -0.50 -12.28 13.97
C TRP A 228 -0.10 -11.11 13.06
N GLU A 229 -0.04 -11.31 11.75
CA GLU A 229 0.47 -10.36 10.76
C GLU A 229 -0.63 -9.80 9.86
N HIS A 230 -1.74 -10.54 9.74
CA HIS A 230 -2.90 -10.21 8.92
C HIS A 230 -4.13 -10.13 9.82
N ILE A 231 -4.78 -8.97 9.84
CA ILE A 231 -5.93 -8.70 10.69
C ILE A 231 -7.16 -8.51 9.84
N ASP A 232 -8.20 -9.32 10.12
CA ASP A 232 -9.55 -9.10 9.61
C ASP A 232 -10.20 -7.96 10.44
N ILE A 233 -10.37 -6.79 9.81
CA ILE A 233 -10.90 -5.58 10.43
C ILE A 233 -12.34 -5.79 10.91
N LYS A 234 -13.16 -6.51 10.16
CA LYS A 234 -14.56 -6.76 10.51
C LYS A 234 -14.70 -7.67 11.74
N LYS A 235 -13.69 -8.51 12.01
CA LYS A 235 -13.66 -9.44 13.16
C LYS A 235 -12.73 -9.00 14.29
N ILE A 236 -12.17 -7.79 14.22
CA ILE A 236 -11.13 -7.38 15.16
C ILE A 236 -11.65 -7.18 16.59
N GLY A 237 -12.93 -6.83 16.72
CA GLY A 237 -13.58 -6.43 17.96
C GLY A 237 -13.33 -4.95 18.28
N THR A 238 -13.50 -4.55 19.55
CA THR A 238 -13.35 -3.15 19.97
C THR A 238 -12.38 -3.01 21.14
N GLY A 239 -12.09 -1.75 21.52
CA GLY A 239 -11.35 -1.43 22.74
C GLY A 239 -9.89 -1.87 22.74
N VAL A 240 -9.37 -2.15 23.94
CA VAL A 240 -7.93 -2.40 24.17
C VAL A 240 -7.42 -3.67 23.47
N CYS A 241 -8.23 -4.72 23.40
CA CYS A 241 -7.86 -5.96 22.72
C CYS A 241 -7.69 -5.75 21.22
N ALA A 242 -8.62 -5.02 20.58
CA ALA A 242 -8.52 -4.69 19.15
C ALA A 242 -7.28 -3.83 18.86
N LYS A 243 -7.05 -2.78 19.66
CA LYS A 243 -5.84 -1.94 19.57
C LYS A 243 -4.56 -2.77 19.75
N ALA A 244 -4.52 -3.71 20.69
CA ALA A 244 -3.37 -4.56 20.91
C ALA A 244 -3.12 -5.53 19.74
N LYS A 245 -4.16 -6.06 19.09
CA LYS A 245 -4.03 -6.85 17.86
C LYS A 245 -3.38 -6.03 16.75
N ILE A 246 -3.90 -4.84 16.46
CA ILE A 246 -3.34 -3.94 15.44
C ILE A 246 -1.88 -3.63 15.74
N ALA A 247 -1.58 -3.14 16.95
CA ALA A 247 -0.21 -2.77 17.35
C ALA A 247 0.78 -3.94 17.28
N THR A 248 0.30 -5.17 17.47
CA THR A 248 1.11 -6.39 17.36
C THR A 248 1.37 -6.72 15.89
N ALA A 249 0.34 -6.68 15.05
CA ALA A 249 0.45 -6.95 13.62
C ALA A 249 1.36 -5.95 12.91
N ILE A 250 1.27 -4.67 13.27
CA ILE A 250 2.10 -3.62 12.66
C ILE A 250 3.49 -3.49 13.28
N SER A 251 3.83 -4.30 14.29
CA SER A 251 5.09 -4.17 14.99
C SER A 251 6.29 -4.39 14.05
N THR A 252 7.21 -3.43 14.07
CA THR A 252 8.49 -3.46 13.35
C THR A 252 9.57 -4.30 14.04
N LYS A 253 9.26 -4.88 15.22
CA LYS A 253 10.19 -5.73 15.98
C LYS A 253 10.29 -7.16 15.44
N VAL A 254 9.37 -7.56 14.55
CA VAL A 254 9.28 -8.92 14.01
C VAL A 254 9.02 -8.84 12.52
N TYR A 255 9.95 -9.36 11.72
CA TYR A 255 9.80 -9.49 10.28
C TYR A 255 8.55 -10.32 9.94
N LYS A 256 7.98 -10.14 8.75
CA LYS A 256 6.73 -10.81 8.35
C LYS A 256 7.02 -12.05 7.52
N ASP A 257 6.13 -13.04 7.50
CA ASP A 257 6.42 -14.33 6.84
C ASP A 257 6.69 -14.15 5.34
N TYR A 258 5.99 -13.22 4.69
CA TYR A 258 6.23 -12.82 3.29
C TYR A 258 7.53 -12.03 3.06
N CYS A 259 8.20 -11.52 4.11
CA CYS A 259 9.54 -10.93 3.96
C CYS A 259 10.59 -11.97 3.56
N ARG A 260 10.30 -13.27 3.72
CA ARG A 260 11.15 -14.35 3.23
C ARG A 260 11.18 -14.47 1.71
N TYR A 261 10.36 -13.69 1.00
CA TYR A 261 10.29 -13.67 -0.47
C TYR A 261 10.59 -12.27 -1.00
N CYS A 262 11.35 -11.44 -0.27
CA CYS A 262 11.58 -10.05 -0.65
C CYS A 262 12.96 -9.58 -0.19
N MET A 263 13.69 -8.94 -1.09
CA MET A 263 14.98 -8.30 -0.81
C MET A 263 14.83 -6.94 -0.09
N GLY A 264 13.60 -6.44 0.05
CA GLY A 264 13.29 -5.21 0.76
C GLY A 264 13.74 -3.93 0.03
N ILE A 265 13.16 -2.79 0.43
CA ILE A 265 13.74 -1.47 0.16
C ILE A 265 14.69 -1.18 1.33
N ALA A 266 15.83 -1.86 1.31
CA ALA A 266 16.85 -1.81 2.35
C ALA A 266 18.20 -1.45 1.71
N GLU A 267 19.11 -0.91 2.52
CA GLU A 267 20.45 -0.52 2.05
C GLU A 267 21.20 -1.73 1.48
N MET A 268 21.10 -2.86 2.18
CA MET A 268 21.71 -4.14 1.76
C MET A 268 21.15 -4.75 0.47
N ASN A 269 20.10 -4.17 -0.14
CA ASN A 269 19.63 -4.57 -1.47
C ASN A 269 20.34 -3.72 -2.53
N PRO A 270 21.41 -4.20 -3.19
CA PRO A 270 22.17 -3.38 -4.13
C PRO A 270 21.45 -3.20 -5.48
N TYR A 271 20.40 -3.98 -5.74
CA TYR A 271 19.80 -4.05 -7.06
C TYR A 271 18.83 -2.90 -7.30
N SER A 272 19.15 -2.07 -8.30
CA SER A 272 18.26 -1.04 -8.82
C SER A 272 17.83 -1.38 -10.25
N ILE A 273 16.59 -1.07 -10.60
CA ILE A 273 15.97 -1.42 -11.88
C ILE A 273 15.19 -0.25 -12.45
N PRO A 274 15.04 -0.17 -13.79
CA PRO A 274 14.16 0.81 -14.39
C PRO A 274 12.70 0.58 -13.93
N PRO A 275 12.00 1.63 -13.51
CA PRO A 275 10.59 1.56 -13.15
C PRO A 275 9.70 1.36 -14.39
N GLY A 276 8.58 0.67 -14.20
CA GLY A 276 7.55 0.59 -15.24
C GLY A 276 7.87 -0.29 -16.47
N ILE A 277 8.92 -1.12 -16.44
CA ILE A 277 9.15 -2.14 -17.49
C ILE A 277 7.95 -3.09 -17.52
N GLN A 278 7.31 -3.23 -18.68
CA GLN A 278 6.12 -4.08 -18.84
C GLN A 278 6.52 -5.52 -19.13
N ILE A 279 5.78 -6.48 -18.57
CA ILE A 279 5.91 -7.91 -18.91
C ILE A 279 5.68 -8.09 -20.42
N GLY A 280 6.55 -8.84 -21.08
CA GLY A 280 6.54 -9.13 -22.51
C GLY A 280 7.16 -8.03 -23.40
N SER A 281 7.75 -6.98 -22.83
CA SER A 281 8.41 -5.91 -23.61
C SER A 281 9.86 -6.28 -23.97
N GLN A 282 10.42 -5.72 -25.05
CA GLN A 282 11.82 -5.98 -25.47
C GLN A 282 12.84 -5.65 -24.36
N GLY A 283 12.54 -4.71 -23.46
CA GLY A 283 13.37 -4.39 -22.29
C GLY A 283 13.42 -5.48 -21.21
N GLU A 284 12.58 -6.51 -21.30
CA GLU A 284 12.66 -7.71 -20.45
C GLU A 284 13.75 -8.69 -20.91
N ILE A 285 14.09 -8.68 -22.20
CA ILE A 285 15.00 -9.65 -22.84
C ILE A 285 16.48 -9.24 -22.68
N LEU A 286 16.75 -7.98 -22.31
CA LEU A 286 18.09 -7.38 -22.27
C LEU A 286 18.71 -7.29 -20.85
N GLN A 287 18.18 -8.01 -19.85
CA GLN A 287 18.72 -8.06 -18.47
C GLN A 287 18.73 -9.49 -17.92
#